data_AF-A0A8T4ZPH7-F1
#
_entry.id   AF-A0A8T4ZPH7-F1
#
_cell.length_a   1.000
_cell.length_b   1.000
_cell.length_c   1.000
_cell.angle_alpha   90.00
_cell.angle_beta   90.00
_cell.angle_gamma   90.00
#
_symmetry.space_group_name_H-M   'P 1'
#
loop_
_entity.id
_entity.type
_entity.pdbx_description
1 polymer ?
#
loop_
_entity_poly.entity_id
_entity_poly.type
_entity_poly.pdbx_seq_one_letter_code
_entity_poly.pdbx_strand_id
1 'polypeptide(L)'
;MLSLIPQLLYLLVLLTINGEPLRALVFRRFRFFKDLNIIQICVLNVYLGGMILYVLAMIPLGIFNWYTVTGITLANFLAIIIVHFRILKQLNVVRIKEHFNLRRKETAEYLLVALMFLAFLTINLIAASSSVLGSVRDESIHSLAVQVLLENNQVPLTMQPYLAEGIIYPQGAHVIFAFAVHMLAMDVPKTVFYVTILFKAISVLGAYFLGRSLNPSKNYGLVFSFVFALISSWPLSVVWGGNPFLVGFPLFLICLGLLFSTRYFRVL
;
A
#
# COMPACT_ATOMS: atom_id res chain seq x y z
N MET A 1 0.31 3.69 21.07
CA MET A 1 1.20 3.47 19.90
C MET A 1 1.14 2.05 19.37
N LEU A 2 1.45 1.01 20.15
CA LEU A 2 1.33 -0.38 19.65
C LEU A 2 -0.09 -0.77 19.23
N SER A 3 -1.11 -0.15 19.82
CA SER A 3 -2.51 -0.26 19.42
C SER A 3 -2.80 0.20 17.98
N LEU A 4 -1.92 0.99 17.35
CA LEU A 4 -2.07 1.44 15.97
C LEU A 4 -1.65 0.37 14.97
N ILE A 5 -0.80 -0.60 15.36
CA ILE A 5 -0.30 -1.63 14.44
C ILE A 5 -1.47 -2.43 13.84
N PRO A 6 -2.43 -2.96 14.62
CA PRO A 6 -3.59 -3.67 14.05
C PRO A 6 -4.43 -2.81 13.10
N GLN A 7 -4.61 -1.51 13.39
CA GLN A 7 -5.37 -0.59 12.55
C GLN A 7 -4.67 -0.34 11.20
N LEU A 8 -3.35 -0.14 11.22
CA LEU A 8 -2.56 0.06 9.99
C LEU A 8 -2.46 -1.23 9.17
N LEU A 9 -2.34 -2.39 9.82
CA LEU A 9 -2.38 -3.68 9.13
C LEU A 9 -3.77 -3.96 8.54
N TYR A 10 -4.84 -3.57 9.23
CA TYR A 10 -6.20 -3.65 8.70
C TYR A 10 -6.35 -2.79 7.44
N LEU A 11 -5.85 -1.55 7.46
CA LEU A 11 -5.83 -0.68 6.29
C LEU A 11 -5.07 -1.31 5.11
N LEU A 12 -3.90 -1.89 5.37
CA LEU A 12 -3.10 -2.61 4.36
C LEU A 12 -3.93 -3.74 3.70
N VAL A 13 -4.65 -4.52 4.51
CA VAL A 13 -5.53 -5.59 4.04
C VAL A 13 -6.67 -5.03 3.19
N LEU A 14 -7.33 -3.96 3.61
CA LEU A 14 -8.41 -3.34 2.84
C LEU A 14 -7.95 -2.80 1.48
N LEU A 15 -6.80 -2.12 1.43
CA LEU A 15 -6.21 -1.67 0.17
C LEU A 15 -5.86 -2.84 -0.75
N THR A 16 -5.31 -3.93 -0.17
CA THR A 16 -5.02 -5.17 -0.90
C THR A 16 -6.29 -5.81 -1.46
N ILE A 17 -7.37 -5.86 -0.67
CA ILE A 17 -8.67 -6.36 -1.11
C ILE A 17 -9.19 -5.53 -2.28
N ASN A 18 -9.10 -4.21 -2.21
CA ASN A 18 -9.55 -3.34 -3.27
C ASN A 18 -8.79 -3.55 -4.59
N GLY A 19 -7.48 -3.78 -4.53
CA GLY A 19 -6.69 -3.98 -5.75
C GLY A 19 -6.81 -5.36 -6.41
N GLU A 20 -7.17 -6.40 -5.64
CA GLU A 20 -7.14 -7.78 -6.10
C GLU A 20 -8.06 -8.07 -7.30
N PRO A 21 -9.33 -7.61 -7.36
CA PRO A 21 -10.20 -7.84 -8.52
C PRO A 21 -9.59 -7.29 -9.81
N LEU A 22 -9.05 -6.07 -9.78
CA LEU A 22 -8.40 -5.47 -10.94
C LEU A 22 -7.16 -6.27 -11.36
N ARG A 23 -6.34 -6.70 -10.39
CA ARG A 23 -5.20 -7.56 -10.68
C ARG A 23 -5.63 -8.88 -11.32
N ALA A 24 -6.61 -9.57 -10.74
CA ALA A 24 -7.03 -10.89 -11.15
C ALA A 24 -7.75 -10.90 -12.52
N LEU A 25 -8.57 -9.88 -12.80
CA LEU A 25 -9.38 -9.79 -14.02
C LEU A 25 -8.61 -9.17 -15.20
N VAL A 26 -7.82 -8.12 -14.93
CA VAL A 26 -7.12 -7.35 -15.96
C VAL A 26 -5.64 -7.71 -15.99
N PHE A 27 -4.90 -7.46 -14.89
CA PHE A 27 -3.44 -7.52 -14.97
C PHE A 27 -2.85 -8.91 -15.09
N ARG A 28 -3.54 -9.96 -14.61
CA ARG A 28 -3.13 -11.36 -14.76
C ARG A 28 -2.97 -11.79 -16.22
N ARG A 29 -3.61 -11.08 -17.16
CA ARG A 29 -3.49 -11.34 -18.60
C ARG A 29 -2.17 -10.84 -19.18
N PHE A 30 -1.51 -9.86 -18.56
CA PHE A 30 -0.22 -9.38 -19.02
C PHE A 30 0.92 -10.23 -18.47
N ARG A 31 1.92 -10.47 -19.31
CA ARG A 31 3.09 -11.29 -19.00
C ARG A 31 3.86 -10.80 -17.77
N PHE A 32 3.89 -9.49 -17.53
CA PHE A 32 4.60 -8.86 -16.41
C PHE A 32 4.12 -9.32 -15.03
N PHE A 33 2.87 -9.76 -14.91
CA PHE A 33 2.24 -10.10 -13.63
C PHE A 33 2.08 -11.61 -13.41
N LYS A 34 2.56 -12.45 -14.33
CA LYS A 34 2.30 -13.90 -14.31
C LYS A 34 3.03 -14.64 -13.18
N ASP A 35 4.25 -14.20 -12.87
CA ASP A 35 5.17 -14.91 -11.97
C ASP A 35 5.39 -14.17 -10.64
N LEU A 36 4.44 -13.34 -10.24
CA LEU A 36 4.50 -12.61 -8.97
C LEU A 36 4.19 -13.55 -7.78
N ASN A 37 5.01 -13.47 -6.74
CA ASN A 37 4.75 -14.19 -5.49
C ASN A 37 3.80 -13.42 -4.56
N ILE A 38 3.48 -13.99 -3.40
CA ILE A 38 2.46 -13.44 -2.49
C ILE A 38 2.79 -12.03 -1.97
N ILE A 39 4.06 -11.74 -1.67
CA ILE A 39 4.49 -10.42 -1.22
C ILE A 39 4.38 -9.42 -2.36
N GLN A 40 4.83 -9.80 -3.55
CA GLN A 40 4.74 -8.96 -4.74
C GLN A 40 3.29 -8.64 -5.10
N ILE A 41 2.40 -9.62 -5.01
CA ILE A 41 0.95 -9.46 -5.22
C ILE A 41 0.36 -8.52 -4.18
N CYS A 42 0.68 -8.72 -2.89
CA CYS A 42 0.18 -7.90 -1.79
C CYS A 42 0.51 -6.42 -2.01
N VAL A 43 1.80 -6.09 -2.20
CA VAL A 43 2.22 -4.70 -2.36
C VAL A 43 1.70 -4.06 -3.65
N LEU A 44 1.62 -4.82 -4.75
CA LEU A 44 1.01 -4.33 -5.98
C LEU A 44 -0.47 -4.01 -5.79
N ASN A 45 -1.21 -4.90 -5.12
CA ASN A 45 -2.64 -4.72 -4.87
C ASN A 45 -2.93 -3.49 -4.00
N VAL A 46 -2.07 -3.13 -3.06
CA VAL A 46 -2.21 -1.88 -2.29
C VAL A 46 -2.34 -0.68 -3.23
N TYR A 47 -1.45 -0.58 -4.22
CA TYR A 47 -1.47 0.53 -5.19
C TYR A 47 -2.59 0.42 -6.22
N LEU A 48 -2.95 -0.80 -6.65
CA LEU A 48 -4.12 -0.99 -7.51
C LEU A 48 -5.43 -0.63 -6.79
N GLY A 49 -5.53 -0.92 -5.49
CA GLY A 49 -6.63 -0.50 -4.65
C GLY A 49 -6.68 1.02 -4.52
N GLY A 50 -5.54 1.65 -4.25
CA GLY A 50 -5.40 3.11 -4.28
C GLY A 50 -5.81 3.72 -5.64
N MET A 51 -5.47 3.07 -6.75
CA MET A 51 -5.85 3.52 -8.10
C MET A 51 -7.37 3.45 -8.33
N ILE A 52 -8.04 2.37 -7.91
CA ILE A 52 -9.51 2.26 -7.99
C ILE A 52 -10.17 3.38 -7.19
N LEU A 53 -9.70 3.59 -5.97
CA LEU A 53 -10.19 4.67 -5.11
C LEU A 53 -9.95 6.04 -5.74
N TYR A 54 -8.79 6.25 -6.36
CA TYR A 54 -8.45 7.49 -7.04
C TYR A 54 -9.37 7.76 -8.23
N VAL A 55 -9.62 6.76 -9.07
CA VAL A 55 -10.59 6.87 -10.19
C VAL A 55 -11.98 7.18 -9.67
N LEU A 56 -12.42 6.54 -8.59
CA LEU A 56 -13.70 6.83 -7.94
C LEU A 56 -13.78 8.30 -7.47
N ALA A 57 -12.73 8.78 -6.80
CA ALA A 57 -12.67 10.13 -6.27
C ALA A 57 -12.55 11.21 -7.36
N MET A 58 -12.00 10.88 -8.53
CA MET A 58 -11.90 11.80 -9.66
C MET A 58 -13.23 12.08 -10.36
N ILE A 59 -14.26 11.27 -10.13
CA ILE A 59 -15.58 11.47 -10.73
C ILE A 59 -16.27 12.63 -9.98
N PRO A 60 -16.58 13.76 -10.66
CA PRO A 60 -17.07 14.98 -10.02
C PRO A 60 -18.57 14.90 -9.69
N LEU A 61 -19.00 13.80 -9.07
CA LEU A 61 -20.37 13.51 -8.68
C LEU A 61 -20.53 13.36 -7.16
N GLY A 62 -19.48 13.67 -6.37
CA GLY A 62 -19.51 13.50 -4.91
C GLY A 62 -19.68 12.04 -4.44
N ILE A 63 -19.23 11.08 -5.25
CA ILE A 63 -19.43 9.64 -4.97
C ILE A 63 -18.36 9.06 -4.05
N PHE A 64 -17.30 9.79 -3.70
CA PHE A 64 -16.30 9.35 -2.74
C PHE A 64 -16.76 9.63 -1.30
N ASN A 65 -17.84 8.97 -0.88
CA ASN A 65 -18.37 9.04 0.48
C ASN A 65 -18.26 7.68 1.20
N TRP A 66 -18.48 7.70 2.51
CA TRP A 66 -18.41 6.50 3.37
C TRP A 66 -19.17 5.30 2.82
N TYR A 67 -20.42 5.49 2.39
CA TYR A 67 -21.27 4.42 1.89
C TYR A 67 -20.71 3.79 0.63
N THR A 68 -20.29 4.62 -0.33
CA THR A 68 -19.78 4.16 -1.62
C THR A 68 -18.44 3.44 -1.47
N VAL A 69 -17.53 4.02 -0.69
CA VAL A 69 -16.21 3.46 -0.43
C VAL A 69 -16.30 2.12 0.31
N THR A 70 -17.18 2.03 1.30
CA THR A 70 -17.45 0.77 2.03
C THR A 70 -18.11 -0.26 1.13
N GLY A 71 -19.11 0.15 0.34
CA GLY A 71 -19.82 -0.70 -0.60
C GLY A 71 -18.89 -1.29 -1.67
N ILE A 72 -17.99 -0.49 -2.23
CA ILE A 72 -16.97 -0.96 -3.18
C ILE A 72 -16.00 -1.93 -2.51
N THR A 73 -15.56 -1.65 -1.28
CA THR A 73 -14.66 -2.54 -0.55
C THR A 73 -15.31 -3.90 -0.27
N LEU A 74 -16.59 -3.91 0.12
CA LEU A 74 -17.37 -5.13 0.29
C LEU A 74 -17.58 -5.87 -1.04
N ALA A 75 -17.91 -5.15 -2.12
CA ALA A 75 -18.08 -5.73 -3.44
C ALA A 75 -16.77 -6.37 -3.95
N ASN A 76 -15.63 -5.72 -3.75
CA ASN A 76 -14.32 -6.25 -4.08
C ASN A 76 -14.00 -7.50 -3.25
N PHE A 77 -14.31 -7.49 -1.94
CA PHE A 77 -14.16 -8.68 -1.10
C PHE A 77 -14.98 -9.87 -1.60
N LEU A 78 -16.25 -9.65 -1.96
CA LEU A 78 -17.10 -10.69 -2.55
C LEU A 78 -16.56 -11.17 -3.90
N ALA A 79 -16.07 -10.25 -4.75
CA ALA A 79 -15.45 -10.59 -6.02
C ALA A 79 -14.22 -11.49 -5.84
N ILE A 80 -13.38 -11.24 -4.82
CA ILE A 80 -12.24 -12.11 -4.48
C ILE A 80 -12.72 -13.53 -4.16
N ILE A 81 -13.75 -13.67 -3.33
CA ILE A 81 -14.33 -14.97 -2.97
C ILE A 81 -14.80 -15.70 -4.23
N ILE A 82 -15.51 -15.00 -5.13
CA ILE A 82 -16.02 -15.58 -6.38
C ILE A 82 -14.86 -16.02 -7.29
N VAL A 83 -13.88 -15.15 -7.54
CA VAL A 83 -12.73 -15.40 -8.42
C VAL A 83 -11.91 -16.58 -7.93
N HIS A 84 -11.70 -16.68 -6.61
CA HIS A 84 -10.87 -17.72 -6.01
C HIS A 84 -11.68 -18.88 -5.42
N PHE A 85 -12.99 -18.94 -5.64
CA PHE A 85 -13.89 -19.94 -5.05
C PHE A 85 -13.44 -21.38 -5.32
N ARG A 86 -12.95 -21.64 -6.54
CA ARG A 86 -12.44 -22.97 -6.93
C ARG A 86 -11.21 -23.37 -6.12
N ILE A 87 -10.33 -22.43 -5.81
CA ILE A 87 -9.15 -22.66 -4.99
C ILE A 87 -9.57 -22.88 -3.54
N LEU A 88 -10.47 -22.03 -3.02
CA LEU A 88 -11.02 -22.14 -1.66
C LEU A 88 -11.69 -23.50 -1.42
N LYS A 89 -12.46 -24.00 -2.39
CA LYS A 89 -13.12 -25.32 -2.31
C LYS A 89 -12.12 -26.49 -2.25
N GLN A 90 -10.90 -26.30 -2.74
CA GLN A 90 -9.85 -27.32 -2.77
C GLN A 90 -8.89 -27.24 -1.56
N LEU A 91 -9.09 -26.29 -0.64
CA LEU A 91 -8.31 -26.17 0.59
C LEU A 91 -8.64 -27.32 1.55
N ASN A 92 -7.85 -28.39 1.48
CA ASN A 92 -7.82 -29.45 2.48
C ASN A 92 -6.60 -29.23 3.40
N VAL A 93 -6.79 -29.30 4.72
CA VAL A 93 -5.75 -29.08 5.74
C VAL A 93 -4.50 -29.95 5.50
N VAL A 94 -4.69 -31.19 5.01
CA VAL A 94 -3.58 -32.10 4.68
C VAL A 94 -2.74 -31.57 3.51
N ARG A 95 -3.40 -31.08 2.44
CA ARG A 95 -2.72 -30.48 1.28
C ARG A 95 -2.01 -29.17 1.61
N ILE A 96 -2.56 -28.40 2.56
CA ILE A 96 -1.91 -27.17 3.04
C ILE A 96 -0.57 -27.51 3.71
N LYS A 97 -0.55 -28.52 4.58
CA LYS A 97 0.67 -28.97 5.28
C LYS A 97 1.73 -29.51 4.31
N GLU A 98 1.32 -30.31 3.32
CA GLU A 98 2.21 -30.79 2.26
C GLU A 98 2.79 -29.64 1.43
N HIS A 99 1.96 -28.66 1.05
CA HIS A 99 2.39 -27.48 0.29
C HIS A 99 3.40 -26.63 1.07
N PHE A 100 3.19 -26.44 2.38
CA PHE A 100 4.12 -25.74 3.26
C PHE A 100 5.49 -26.44 3.33
N ASN A 101 5.49 -27.77 3.48
CA ASN A 101 6.74 -28.55 3.52
C ASN A 101 7.50 -28.46 2.19
N LEU A 102 6.80 -28.56 1.05
CA LEU A 102 7.40 -28.43 -0.28
C LEU A 102 7.98 -27.03 -0.55
N ARG A 103 7.39 -25.99 0.04
CA ARG A 103 7.82 -24.58 -0.12
C ARG A 103 8.41 -23.98 1.14
N ARG A 104 9.04 -24.80 2.00
CA ARG A 104 9.58 -24.35 3.30
C ARG A 104 10.53 -23.15 3.17
N LYS A 105 11.41 -23.16 2.17
CA LYS A 105 12.36 -22.07 1.91
C LYS A 105 11.65 -20.77 1.54
N GLU A 106 10.69 -20.81 0.61
CA GLU A 106 9.91 -19.64 0.22
C GLU A 106 9.07 -19.10 1.39
N THR A 107 8.44 -19.99 2.16
CA THR A 107 7.68 -19.62 3.35
C THR A 107 8.56 -18.92 4.39
N ALA A 108 9.76 -19.45 4.64
CA ALA A 108 10.72 -18.83 5.56
C ALA A 108 11.17 -17.45 5.05
N GLU A 109 11.43 -17.30 3.75
CA GLU A 109 11.71 -16.02 3.12
C GLU A 109 10.55 -15.02 3.32
N TYR A 110 9.30 -15.43 3.09
CA TYR A 110 8.15 -14.55 3.29
C TYR A 110 7.98 -14.14 4.75
N LEU A 111 8.17 -15.07 5.69
CA LEU A 111 8.12 -14.80 7.11
C LEU A 111 9.20 -13.78 7.52
N LEU A 112 10.44 -13.95 7.04
CA LEU A 112 11.52 -13.01 7.33
C LEU A 112 11.22 -11.61 6.81
N VAL A 113 10.70 -11.49 5.58
CA VAL A 113 10.31 -10.18 5.03
C VAL A 113 9.16 -9.55 5.82
N ALA A 114 8.16 -10.35 6.23
CA ALA A 114 7.07 -9.88 7.06
C ALA A 114 7.57 -9.40 8.44
N LEU A 115 8.51 -10.12 9.06
CA LEU A 115 9.14 -9.71 10.32
C LEU A 115 9.95 -8.42 10.16
N MET A 116 10.71 -8.26 9.07
CA MET A 116 11.44 -7.03 8.79
C MET A 116 10.50 -5.84 8.60
N PHE A 117 9.40 -6.03 7.86
CA PHE A 117 8.34 -5.03 7.69
C PHE A 117 7.72 -4.63 9.03
N LEU A 118 7.33 -5.61 9.87
CA LEU A 118 6.71 -5.35 11.17
C LEU A 118 7.67 -4.68 12.15
N ALA A 119 8.93 -5.12 12.19
CA ALA A 119 9.97 -4.51 13.01
C ALA A 119 10.19 -3.05 12.60
N PHE A 120 10.33 -2.79 11.30
CA PHE A 120 10.52 -1.43 10.78
C PHE A 120 9.31 -0.53 11.04
N LEU A 121 8.08 -1.02 10.86
CA LEU A 121 6.85 -0.31 11.21
C LEU A 121 6.84 0.04 12.70
N THR A 122 7.14 -0.94 13.56
CA THR A 122 7.15 -0.77 15.01
C THR A 122 8.19 0.25 15.47
N ILE A 123 9.41 0.17 14.94
CA ILE A 123 10.48 1.13 15.24
C ILE A 123 10.06 2.55 14.85
N ASN A 124 9.50 2.74 13.64
CA ASN A 124 9.08 4.07 13.20
C ASN A 124 7.90 4.61 14.01
N LEU A 125 6.95 3.76 14.45
CA LEU A 125 5.88 4.16 15.35
C LEU A 125 6.40 4.54 16.75
N ILE A 126 7.37 3.80 17.28
CA ILE A 126 8.01 4.12 18.56
C ILE A 126 8.76 5.46 18.45
N ALA A 127 9.53 5.65 17.37
CA ALA A 127 10.24 6.91 17.12
C ALA A 127 9.28 8.09 16.97
N ALA A 128 8.10 7.88 16.41
CA ALA A 128 7.04 8.88 16.26
C ALA A 128 6.20 9.11 17.52
N SER A 129 6.41 8.34 18.60
CA SER A 129 5.51 8.32 19.77
C SER A 129 5.43 9.64 20.55
N SER A 130 6.48 10.47 20.48
CA SER A 130 6.51 11.80 21.10
C SER A 130 5.84 12.89 20.24
N SER A 131 5.53 12.58 18.97
CA SER A 131 4.91 13.50 18.02
C SER A 131 3.41 13.23 17.95
N VAL A 132 2.59 14.27 18.09
CA VAL A 132 1.12 14.11 18.01
C VAL A 132 0.64 14.06 16.56
N LEU A 133 1.13 14.96 15.70
CA LEU A 133 0.61 15.17 14.34
C LEU A 133 1.68 15.33 13.22
N GLY A 134 2.96 15.07 13.49
CA GLY A 134 4.04 15.20 12.48
C GLY A 134 4.55 16.64 12.27
N SER A 135 5.02 16.98 11.06
CA SER A 135 5.46 18.33 10.70
C SER A 135 4.30 19.32 10.68
N VAL A 136 4.49 20.49 11.30
CA VAL A 136 3.46 21.54 11.33
C VAL A 136 3.07 21.99 9.92
N ARG A 137 4.01 22.02 8.96
CA ARG A 137 3.76 22.54 7.62
C ARG A 137 3.25 21.47 6.65
N ASP A 138 3.93 20.34 6.56
CA ASP A 138 3.61 19.33 5.53
C ASP A 138 2.30 18.61 5.87
N GLU A 139 2.16 18.12 7.10
CA GLU A 139 0.94 17.46 7.54
C GLU A 139 -0.25 18.40 7.56
N SER A 140 -0.11 19.69 7.86
CA SER A 140 -1.25 20.61 7.82
C SER A 140 -1.79 20.81 6.41
N ILE A 141 -0.91 21.00 5.41
CA ILE A 141 -1.31 21.18 4.01
C ILE A 141 -1.95 19.90 3.47
N HIS A 142 -1.34 18.73 3.74
CA HIS A 142 -1.88 17.45 3.30
C HIS A 142 -3.19 17.11 4.02
N SER A 143 -3.31 17.46 5.30
CA SER A 143 -4.56 17.29 6.06
C SER A 143 -5.67 18.18 5.54
N LEU A 144 -5.37 19.44 5.19
CA LEU A 144 -6.36 20.35 4.61
C LEU A 144 -6.89 19.82 3.28
N ALA A 145 -6.01 19.34 2.39
CA ALA A 145 -6.42 18.74 1.12
C ALA A 145 -7.29 17.48 1.33
N VAL A 146 -6.97 16.63 2.31
CA VAL A 146 -7.79 15.46 2.66
C VAL A 146 -9.13 15.88 3.24
N GLN A 147 -9.16 16.90 4.10
CA GLN A 147 -10.39 17.44 4.67
C GLN A 147 -11.33 17.96 3.59
N VAL A 148 -10.81 18.76 2.66
CA VAL A 148 -11.58 19.28 1.51
C VAL A 148 -12.09 18.13 0.62
N LEU A 149 -11.29 17.09 0.40
CA LEU A 149 -11.71 15.90 -0.34
C LEU A 149 -12.89 15.19 0.34
N LEU A 150 -12.82 15.01 1.66
CA LEU A 150 -13.89 14.38 2.46
C LEU A 150 -15.17 15.21 2.47
N GLU A 151 -15.06 16.54 2.56
CA GLU A 151 -16.22 17.45 2.51
C GLU A 151 -16.89 17.43 1.13
N ASN A 152 -16.10 17.45 0.07
CA ASN A 152 -16.59 17.46 -1.30
C ASN A 152 -16.95 16.05 -1.82
N ASN A 153 -16.56 15.00 -1.12
CA ASN A 153 -16.66 13.60 -1.55
C ASN A 153 -16.07 13.35 -2.95
N GLN A 154 -15.01 14.08 -3.30
CA GLN A 154 -14.30 13.97 -4.58
C GLN A 154 -12.93 14.65 -4.49
N VAL A 155 -12.01 14.34 -5.42
CA VAL A 155 -10.72 15.01 -5.54
C VAL A 155 -10.96 16.50 -5.83
N PRO A 156 -10.50 17.41 -4.94
CA PRO A 156 -10.75 18.83 -5.11
C PRO A 156 -9.79 19.47 -6.11
N LEU A 157 -10.27 20.44 -6.87
CA LEU A 157 -9.42 21.27 -7.75
C LEU A 157 -8.81 22.47 -7.02
N THR A 158 -9.46 22.90 -5.93
CA THR A 158 -9.07 24.06 -5.10
C THR A 158 -9.20 23.71 -3.63
N MET A 159 -8.65 24.53 -2.75
CA MET A 159 -8.78 24.39 -1.29
C MET A 159 -10.09 24.99 -0.73
N GLN A 160 -11.09 25.25 -1.58
CA GLN A 160 -12.39 25.79 -1.15
C GLN A 160 -13.12 24.78 -0.24
N PRO A 161 -13.82 25.23 0.82
CA PRO A 161 -14.16 26.63 1.13
C PRO A 161 -13.09 27.43 1.89
N TYR A 162 -11.96 26.80 2.23
CA TYR A 162 -10.95 27.42 3.09
C TYR A 162 -10.08 28.44 2.36
N LEU A 163 -9.69 28.14 1.12
CA LEU A 163 -8.86 29.02 0.27
C LEU A 163 -9.23 28.86 -1.21
N ALA A 164 -9.20 29.96 -1.97
CA ALA A 164 -9.45 29.93 -3.42
C ALA A 164 -8.28 29.37 -4.26
N GLU A 165 -7.19 28.95 -3.62
CA GLU A 165 -6.00 28.47 -4.28
C GLU A 165 -6.23 27.12 -4.98
N GLY A 166 -5.73 27.00 -6.21
CA GLY A 166 -5.76 25.76 -6.98
C GLY A 166 -4.74 24.75 -6.46
N ILE A 167 -5.13 23.47 -6.39
CA ILE A 167 -4.25 22.39 -5.95
C ILE A 167 -3.45 21.88 -7.14
N ILE A 168 -2.23 22.39 -7.31
CA ILE A 168 -1.28 21.95 -8.34
C ILE A 168 -0.35 20.89 -7.73
N TYR A 169 -0.91 19.74 -7.37
CA TYR A 169 -0.19 18.65 -6.71
C TYR A 169 -0.79 17.27 -7.01
N PRO A 170 0.01 16.19 -7.15
CA PRO A 170 -0.53 14.83 -7.33
C PRO A 170 -1.35 14.36 -6.12
N GLN A 171 -2.65 14.10 -6.31
CA GLN A 171 -3.58 13.85 -5.20
C GLN A 171 -3.82 12.36 -4.88
N GLY A 172 -3.05 11.45 -5.47
CA GLY A 172 -3.23 10.01 -5.27
C GLY A 172 -3.08 9.57 -3.81
N ALA A 173 -2.12 10.14 -3.09
CA ALA A 173 -1.93 9.86 -1.66
C ALA A 173 -3.10 10.38 -0.81
N HIS A 174 -3.65 11.55 -1.13
CA HIS A 174 -4.78 12.14 -0.41
C HIS A 174 -6.02 11.28 -0.45
N VAL A 175 -6.27 10.59 -1.57
CA VAL A 175 -7.38 9.63 -1.67
C VAL A 175 -7.17 8.42 -0.75
N ILE A 176 -5.94 7.92 -0.63
CA ILE A 176 -5.61 6.83 0.30
C ILE A 176 -5.80 7.30 1.75
N PHE A 177 -5.41 8.53 2.09
CA PHE A 177 -5.64 9.09 3.41
C PHE A 177 -7.13 9.27 3.71
N ALA A 178 -7.91 9.81 2.77
CA ALA A 178 -9.36 9.95 2.92
C ALA A 178 -10.06 8.58 3.09
N PHE A 179 -9.64 7.57 2.32
CA PHE A 179 -10.07 6.19 2.49
C PHE A 179 -9.76 5.67 3.90
N ALA A 180 -8.55 5.95 4.40
CA ALA A 180 -8.15 5.53 5.74
C ALA A 180 -8.92 6.26 6.85
N VAL A 181 -9.26 7.56 6.68
CA VAL A 181 -10.09 8.30 7.64
C VAL A 181 -11.43 7.60 7.81
N HIS A 182 -12.07 7.27 6.69
CA HIS A 182 -13.29 6.48 6.66
C HIS A 182 -13.10 5.15 7.43
N MET A 183 -12.13 4.32 7.03
CA MET A 183 -12.00 2.95 7.54
C MET A 183 -11.49 2.83 8.98
N LEU A 184 -10.68 3.79 9.44
CA LEU A 184 -10.03 3.73 10.75
C LEU A 184 -10.68 4.63 11.80
N ALA A 185 -11.64 5.49 11.40
CA ALA A 185 -12.27 6.48 12.26
C ALA A 185 -11.26 7.36 13.03
N MET A 186 -10.12 7.64 12.40
CA MET A 186 -9.11 8.57 12.90
C MET A 186 -9.40 9.99 12.39
N ASP A 187 -8.98 10.99 13.15
CA ASP A 187 -8.92 12.37 12.65
C ASP A 187 -7.94 12.49 11.48
N VAL A 188 -8.21 13.45 10.60
CA VAL A 188 -7.47 13.64 9.35
C VAL A 188 -5.96 13.78 9.59
N PRO A 189 -5.49 14.64 10.53
CA PRO A 189 -4.05 14.81 10.74
C PRO A 189 -3.34 13.55 11.24
N LYS A 190 -3.95 12.80 12.16
CA LYS A 190 -3.40 11.51 12.60
C LYS A 190 -3.38 10.49 11.48
N THR A 191 -4.41 10.48 10.64
CA THR A 191 -4.46 9.57 9.49
C THR A 191 -3.33 9.86 8.52
N VAL A 192 -3.15 11.12 8.10
CA VAL A 192 -2.05 11.52 7.22
C VAL A 192 -0.71 11.10 7.83
N PHE A 193 -0.50 11.35 9.11
CA PHE A 193 0.77 11.00 9.78
C PHE A 193 1.03 9.49 9.86
N TYR A 194 0.09 8.71 10.42
CA TYR A 194 0.30 7.27 10.65
C TYR A 194 0.21 6.42 9.39
N VAL A 195 -0.63 6.79 8.42
CA VAL A 195 -0.67 6.09 7.13
C VAL A 195 0.61 6.34 6.36
N THR A 196 1.21 7.54 6.47
CA THR A 196 2.53 7.80 5.90
C THR A 196 3.60 6.88 6.51
N ILE A 197 3.58 6.65 7.82
CA ILE A 197 4.47 5.68 8.48
C ILE A 197 4.25 4.24 7.97
N LEU A 198 2.98 3.83 7.75
CA LEU A 198 2.67 2.54 7.13
C LEU A 198 3.31 2.42 5.74
N PHE A 199 3.12 3.41 4.86
CA PHE A 199 3.68 3.36 3.51
C PHE A 199 5.20 3.44 3.48
N LYS A 200 5.79 4.20 4.41
CA LYS A 200 7.23 4.14 4.69
C LYS A 200 7.66 2.71 4.99
N ALA A 201 6.91 1.96 5.81
CA ALA A 201 7.23 0.55 6.06
C ALA A 201 6.97 -0.37 4.85
N ILE A 202 5.95 -0.10 4.04
CA ILE A 202 5.68 -0.83 2.78
C ILE A 202 6.89 -0.75 1.83
N SER A 203 7.78 0.23 1.95
CA SER A 203 9.03 0.28 1.17
C SER A 203 9.91 -0.96 1.34
N VAL A 204 9.86 -1.65 2.49
CA VAL A 204 10.54 -2.94 2.71
C VAL A 204 9.99 -4.03 1.78
N LEU A 205 8.68 -4.02 1.53
CA LEU A 205 7.99 -4.93 0.61
C LEU A 205 8.21 -4.50 -0.85
N GLY A 206 8.25 -3.19 -1.13
CA GLY A 206 8.63 -2.67 -2.45
C GLY A 206 10.08 -3.02 -2.83
N ALA A 207 10.99 -2.95 -1.87
CA ALA A 207 12.40 -3.34 -2.04
C ALA A 207 12.52 -4.84 -2.29
N TYR A 208 11.73 -5.65 -1.56
CA TYR A 208 11.58 -7.08 -1.85
C TYR A 208 11.15 -7.29 -3.31
N PHE A 209 10.09 -6.59 -3.75
CA PHE A 209 9.56 -6.68 -5.11
C PHE A 209 10.65 -6.41 -6.15
N LEU A 210 11.39 -5.30 -6.01
CA LEU A 210 12.47 -4.93 -6.91
C LEU A 210 13.58 -5.98 -6.92
N GLY A 211 14.13 -6.31 -5.76
CA GLY A 211 15.25 -7.25 -5.64
C GLY A 211 14.89 -8.62 -6.24
N ARG A 212 13.64 -9.05 -6.03
CA ARG A 212 13.14 -10.29 -6.58
C ARG A 212 12.96 -10.26 -8.09
N SER A 213 12.53 -9.13 -8.63
CA SER A 213 12.35 -8.94 -10.07
C SER A 213 13.68 -8.94 -10.84
N LEU A 214 14.76 -8.44 -10.21
CA LEU A 214 16.11 -8.48 -10.78
C LEU A 214 16.59 -9.92 -10.99
N ASN A 215 16.43 -10.79 -9.99
CA ASN A 215 16.83 -12.18 -10.15
C ASN A 215 15.98 -13.16 -9.32
N PRO A 216 15.10 -13.93 -9.98
CA PRO A 216 14.31 -14.97 -9.34
C PRO A 216 15.06 -16.24 -8.87
N SER A 217 16.35 -16.44 -9.08
CA SER A 217 17.09 -17.50 -8.36
C SER A 217 17.85 -16.96 -7.15
N LYS A 218 18.05 -15.63 -7.17
CA LYS A 218 18.70 -14.75 -6.19
C LYS A 218 17.97 -14.65 -4.84
N ASN A 219 18.70 -14.54 -3.73
CA ASN A 219 18.17 -14.00 -2.46
C ASN A 219 18.10 -12.45 -2.48
N TYR A 220 18.11 -11.82 -3.66
CA TYR A 220 18.14 -10.35 -3.78
C TYR A 220 16.92 -9.67 -3.17
N GLY A 221 15.75 -10.30 -3.19
CA GLY A 221 14.56 -9.79 -2.48
C GLY A 221 14.83 -9.63 -0.98
N LEU A 222 15.36 -10.67 -0.32
CA LEU A 222 15.72 -10.62 1.10
C LEU A 222 16.80 -9.58 1.40
N VAL A 223 17.85 -9.52 0.58
CA VAL A 223 18.94 -8.54 0.76
C VAL A 223 18.42 -7.12 0.67
N PHE A 224 17.57 -6.82 -0.33
CA PHE A 224 17.02 -5.48 -0.50
C PHE A 224 16.07 -5.12 0.64
N SER A 225 15.19 -6.03 1.06
CA SER A 225 14.35 -5.80 2.25
C SER A 225 15.17 -5.55 3.51
N PHE A 226 16.24 -6.31 3.71
CA PHE A 226 17.15 -6.14 4.85
C PHE A 226 17.82 -4.77 4.83
N VAL A 227 18.34 -4.36 3.66
CA VAL A 227 18.94 -3.03 3.49
C VAL A 227 17.93 -1.94 3.82
N PHE A 228 16.71 -2.01 3.28
CA PHE A 228 15.68 -1.00 3.54
C PHE A 228 15.14 -1.00 4.97
N ALA A 229 15.11 -2.15 5.64
CA ALA A 229 14.62 -2.25 7.01
C ALA A 229 15.66 -1.87 8.07
N LEU A 230 16.95 -2.16 7.84
CA LEU A 230 17.95 -2.15 8.92
C LEU A 230 19.23 -1.35 8.62
N ILE A 231 19.57 -1.10 7.36
CA ILE A 231 20.81 -0.38 7.00
C ILE A 231 20.51 1.03 6.53
N SER A 232 19.55 1.16 5.62
CA SER A 232 19.23 2.41 4.98
C SER A 232 18.48 3.31 5.95
N SER A 233 18.91 4.57 6.06
CA SER A 233 18.14 5.63 6.75
C SER A 233 16.90 6.06 5.95
N TRP A 234 16.56 5.33 4.90
CA TRP A 234 15.48 5.67 4.00
C TRP A 234 14.11 5.22 4.50
N PRO A 235 13.08 5.99 4.16
CA PRO A 235 13.12 7.42 3.86
C PRO A 235 13.29 8.30 5.13
N LEU A 236 13.47 9.61 4.92
CA LEU A 236 13.54 10.69 5.92
C LEU A 236 12.61 10.50 7.14
N SER A 237 12.96 11.13 8.26
CA SER A 237 12.07 11.20 9.42
C SER A 237 10.71 11.75 8.97
N VAL A 238 9.62 11.01 9.24
CA VAL A 238 8.27 11.39 8.75
C VAL A 238 7.88 12.78 9.24
N VAL A 239 8.38 13.17 10.42
CA VAL A 239 8.18 14.50 11.01
C VAL A 239 8.86 15.65 10.26
N TRP A 240 9.68 15.37 9.23
CA TRP A 240 10.31 16.39 8.39
C TRP A 240 9.54 16.65 7.09
N GLY A 241 8.43 15.93 6.86
CA GLY A 241 7.57 16.04 5.69
C GLY A 241 7.97 15.13 4.53
N GLY A 242 7.39 15.41 3.36
CA GLY A 242 7.51 14.59 2.16
C GLY A 242 6.47 13.46 2.11
N ASN A 243 5.33 13.62 2.78
CA ASN A 243 4.40 12.52 3.04
C ASN A 243 3.94 11.79 1.76
N PRO A 244 3.51 12.48 0.69
CA PRO A 244 3.14 11.79 -0.55
C PRO A 244 4.31 11.14 -1.27
N PHE A 245 5.53 11.65 -1.11
CA PHE A 245 6.72 10.98 -1.63
C PHE A 245 6.93 9.64 -0.90
N LEU A 246 6.77 9.59 0.43
CA LEU A 246 6.83 8.34 1.21
C LEU A 246 5.76 7.34 0.78
N VAL A 247 4.56 7.83 0.45
CA VAL A 247 3.47 7.01 -0.10
C VAL A 247 3.78 6.49 -1.51
N GLY A 248 4.40 7.30 -2.36
CA GLY A 248 4.74 6.94 -3.75
C GLY A 248 6.02 6.10 -3.89
N PHE A 249 6.92 6.13 -2.92
CA PHE A 249 8.23 5.49 -3.04
C PHE A 249 8.18 3.96 -3.20
N PRO A 250 7.35 3.19 -2.47
CA PRO A 250 7.22 1.76 -2.73
C PRO A 250 6.64 1.46 -4.13
N LEU A 251 5.75 2.31 -4.67
CA LEU A 251 5.27 2.20 -6.05
C LEU A 251 6.41 2.39 -7.05
N PHE A 252 7.31 3.35 -6.80
CA PHE A 252 8.50 3.53 -7.63
C PHE A 252 9.37 2.25 -7.67
N LEU A 253 9.60 1.59 -6.53
CA LEU A 253 10.33 0.32 -6.48
C LEU A 253 9.62 -0.81 -7.24
N ILE A 254 8.29 -0.87 -7.16
CA ILE A 254 7.48 -1.83 -7.93
C ILE A 254 7.62 -1.56 -9.43
N CYS A 255 7.47 -0.30 -9.86
CA CYS A 255 7.62 0.08 -11.27
C CYS A 255 9.00 -0.27 -11.81
N LEU A 256 10.08 0.02 -11.06
CA LEU A 256 11.43 -0.42 -11.41
C LEU A 256 11.52 -1.94 -11.52
N GLY A 257 10.95 -2.68 -10.54
CA GLY A 257 10.93 -4.13 -10.58
C GLY A 257 10.23 -4.67 -11.82
N LEU A 258 9.07 -4.10 -12.18
CA LEU A 258 8.33 -4.46 -13.38
C LEU A 258 9.15 -4.18 -14.66
N LEU A 259 9.88 -3.07 -14.73
CA LEU A 259 10.78 -2.77 -15.86
C LEU A 259 11.87 -3.85 -16.01
N PHE A 260 12.52 -4.25 -14.91
CA PHE A 260 13.54 -5.32 -14.93
C PHE A 260 12.96 -6.73 -15.15
N SER A 261 11.67 -6.93 -14.89
CA SER A 261 10.99 -8.19 -15.21
C SER A 261 10.83 -8.42 -16.72
N THR A 262 10.99 -7.37 -17.53
CA THR A 262 10.95 -7.47 -18.99
C THR A 262 12.22 -8.14 -19.50
N ARG A 263 12.09 -9.19 -20.32
CA ARG A 263 13.22 -9.99 -20.85
C ARG A 263 14.25 -9.18 -21.67
N TYR A 264 13.95 -7.94 -22.03
CA TYR A 264 14.86 -7.07 -22.77
C TYR A 264 16.15 -6.75 -22.01
N PHE A 265 16.15 -6.79 -20.67
CA PHE A 265 17.36 -6.56 -19.86
C PHE A 265 18.14 -7.84 -19.49
N ARG A 266 17.73 -9.03 -19.94
CA ARG A 266 18.46 -10.29 -19.67
C ARG A 266 19.36 -10.76 -20.82
N VAL A 267 19.50 -9.95 -21.86
CA VAL A 267 20.28 -10.26 -23.09
C VAL A 267 21.47 -9.29 -23.27
N LEU A 268 21.70 -8.40 -22.31
CA LEU A 268 22.92 -7.59 -22.17
C LEU A 268 23.70 -8.08 -20.96
#